data_AF-A0A1I1S0W0-F1
#
_entry.id   AF-A0A1I1S0W0-F1
#
_cell.length_a   1.000
_cell.length_b   1.000
_cell.length_c   1.000
_cell.angle_alpha   90.00
_cell.angle_beta   90.00
_cell.angle_gamma   90.00
#
_symmetry.space_group_name_H-M   'P 1'
#
loop_
_entity.id
_entity.type
_entity.pdbx_description
1 polymer ?
#
loop_
_entity_poly.entity_id
_entity_poly.type
_entity_poly.pdbx_seq_one_letter_code
_entity_poly.pdbx_strand_id
1 'polypeptide(L)'
;MDLSHILVCSFYTADDYYRSHANTLRDNLERMGVAYELEEIHKAEGEDWADICRKKIGFLARVCEENPDKKVFWTDVDCVILKFPPYVVDFTADLIGFQRGFSSPLRIGYANRTRFWEPCFFGVNTTPMARKFIEDAKVLEQNADIKATDDYFFEESWRANAANMSFQVIPSVAVLSKATGNPEGVTAFYSFGSSGHVKDFKDVVVQHGGVDQGTSVPLFRRARRQALRGAKLVERRLPERASKPLRRLADSAGLTHLLTSGGLVASGAGPRHRQRISTEMIMAGQRGEKSRLEDAYLRLTSSGIPTPAEIAAKKAADAFAVYAGRKPDAEPIKLAWWAKPFPGNFGDWLGPMIFAEKTERSIVYQGPTSPSTDPHLMSVGSIGRFIKPSSIVVGTGISTDELELDRKAEYLSVRGPITAEVVRRSGGPLVDSLGDPGVLISRIVPVQRGLTNGKTVLVRHFTHANLPVTLPEGMEELSVLMSHPDAIRTFVTKLNEYDAVVTSAMHVMIICHSYGIPCALVTFEGMESTVHGNGIKYRDYCLGAGLDTVYEPVVVSPDLTRLDLGSMMSKEKITDDKLDEVEQAVASGVTAILSRIA
;
A
#
# COMPACT_ATOMS: atom_id res chain seq x y z
N MET A 1 -5.28 -27.52 11.85
CA MET A 1 -6.61 -27.31 11.26
C MET A 1 -6.84 -28.48 10.33
N ASP A 2 -7.99 -29.15 10.42
CA ASP A 2 -8.33 -30.19 9.46
C ASP A 2 -8.77 -29.52 8.15
N LEU A 3 -8.12 -29.88 7.05
CA LEU A 3 -8.39 -29.37 5.70
C LEU A 3 -8.80 -30.50 4.74
N SER A 4 -9.07 -31.70 5.27
CA SER A 4 -9.37 -32.89 4.47
C SER A 4 -10.72 -32.82 3.73
N HIS A 5 -11.66 -32.03 4.24
CA HIS A 5 -13.00 -31.84 3.69
C HIS A 5 -13.11 -30.71 2.64
N ILE A 6 -11.99 -30.07 2.29
CA ILE A 6 -11.95 -29.03 1.25
C ILE A 6 -11.06 -29.47 0.07
N LEU A 7 -11.36 -28.93 -1.10
CA LEU A 7 -10.54 -29.07 -2.31
C LEU A 7 -10.43 -27.71 -3.00
N VAL A 8 -9.21 -27.32 -3.38
CA VAL A 8 -8.97 -26.10 -4.17
C VAL A 8 -8.74 -26.48 -5.62
N CYS A 9 -9.46 -25.86 -6.54
CA CYS A 9 -9.34 -26.13 -7.96
C CYS A 9 -9.07 -24.86 -8.76
N SER A 10 -8.31 -25.02 -9.84
CA SER A 10 -8.02 -23.98 -10.82
C SER A 10 -7.57 -24.62 -12.14
N PHE A 11 -7.51 -23.84 -13.20
CA PHE A 11 -6.78 -24.21 -14.41
C PHE A 11 -5.88 -23.07 -14.88
N TYR A 12 -4.98 -23.40 -15.79
CA TYR A 12 -4.02 -22.45 -16.36
C TYR A 12 -3.70 -22.79 -17.81
N THR A 13 -3.38 -21.79 -18.61
CA THR A 13 -2.92 -21.99 -19.98
C THR A 13 -1.45 -22.41 -20.02
N ALA A 14 -1.05 -23.13 -21.08
CA ALA A 14 0.28 -23.70 -21.23
C ALA A 14 1.43 -22.69 -21.48
N ASP A 15 1.20 -21.38 -21.30
CA ASP A 15 2.26 -20.38 -21.39
C ASP A 15 3.05 -20.25 -20.09
N ASP A 16 4.31 -19.80 -20.21
CA ASP A 16 5.24 -19.74 -19.09
C ASP A 16 4.74 -18.84 -17.94
N TYR A 17 3.97 -17.80 -18.25
CA TYR A 17 3.42 -16.91 -17.25
C TYR A 17 2.42 -17.65 -16.36
N TYR A 18 1.40 -18.29 -16.94
CA TYR A 18 0.39 -19.01 -16.17
C TYR A 18 0.91 -20.32 -15.57
N ARG A 19 1.89 -20.99 -16.20
CA ARG A 19 2.61 -22.14 -15.60
C ARG A 19 3.38 -21.75 -14.34
N SER A 20 4.06 -20.61 -14.35
CA SER A 20 4.79 -20.12 -13.17
C SER A 20 3.83 -19.85 -12.00
N HIS A 21 2.66 -19.26 -12.26
CA HIS A 21 1.63 -19.04 -11.25
C HIS A 21 1.03 -20.35 -10.75
N ALA A 22 0.79 -21.31 -11.64
CA ALA A 22 0.29 -22.63 -11.27
C ALA A 22 1.25 -23.39 -10.34
N ASN A 23 2.55 -23.35 -10.63
CA ASN A 23 3.57 -23.93 -9.75
C ASN A 23 3.58 -23.24 -8.38
N THR A 24 3.53 -21.91 -8.37
CA THR A 24 3.46 -21.13 -7.12
C THR A 24 2.23 -21.48 -6.29
N LEU A 25 1.05 -21.61 -6.93
CA LEU A 25 -0.18 -22.00 -6.26
C LEU A 25 -0.09 -23.44 -5.73
N ARG A 26 0.47 -24.37 -6.52
CA ARG A 26 0.70 -25.76 -6.12
C ARG A 26 1.55 -25.84 -4.86
N ASP A 27 2.73 -25.23 -4.88
CA ASP A 27 3.67 -25.24 -3.75
C ASP A 27 3.02 -24.65 -2.49
N ASN A 28 2.20 -23.61 -2.64
CA ASN A 28 1.45 -23.01 -1.53
C ASN A 28 0.42 -23.98 -0.96
N LEU A 29 -0.38 -24.64 -1.79
CA LEU A 29 -1.42 -25.58 -1.35
C LEU A 29 -0.82 -26.84 -0.72
N GLU A 30 0.28 -27.37 -1.27
CA GLU A 30 1.04 -28.48 -0.70
C GLU A 30 1.60 -28.13 0.67
N ARG A 31 2.22 -26.95 0.81
CA ARG A 31 2.73 -26.46 2.09
C ARG A 31 1.62 -26.31 3.14
N MET A 32 0.40 -25.98 2.72
CA MET A 32 -0.76 -25.89 3.62
C MET A 32 -1.40 -27.25 3.92
N GLY A 33 -1.05 -28.31 3.18
CA GLY A 33 -1.69 -29.62 3.29
C GLY A 33 -3.14 -29.64 2.79
N VAL A 34 -3.45 -28.83 1.77
CA VAL A 34 -4.79 -28.73 1.17
C VAL A 34 -4.85 -29.59 -0.09
N ALA A 35 -5.91 -30.40 -0.24
CA ALA A 35 -6.14 -31.14 -1.48
C ALA A 35 -6.43 -30.18 -2.63
N TYR A 36 -5.90 -30.45 -3.82
CA TYR A 36 -6.04 -29.57 -4.95
C TYR A 36 -6.19 -30.29 -6.30
N GLU A 37 -6.77 -29.59 -7.27
CA GLU A 37 -6.84 -30.00 -8.68
C GLU A 37 -6.45 -28.81 -9.57
N LEU A 38 -5.29 -28.91 -10.23
CA LEU A 38 -4.77 -27.87 -11.12
C LEU A 38 -4.57 -28.44 -12.52
N GLU A 39 -5.41 -28.02 -13.47
CA GLU A 39 -5.38 -28.54 -14.85
C GLU A 39 -4.70 -27.55 -15.81
N GLU A 40 -3.73 -28.05 -16.59
CA GLU A 40 -3.20 -27.30 -17.73
C GLU A 40 -4.17 -27.45 -18.91
N ILE A 41 -4.62 -26.33 -19.46
CA ILE A 41 -5.51 -26.31 -20.63
C ILE A 41 -4.79 -25.74 -21.85
N HIS A 42 -5.06 -26.35 -23.01
CA HIS A 42 -4.56 -25.88 -24.29
C HIS A 42 -5.61 -25.02 -24.98
N LYS A 43 -5.14 -23.89 -25.49
CA LYS A 43 -5.94 -22.98 -26.30
C LYS A 43 -6.05 -23.53 -27.72
N ALA A 44 -7.28 -23.76 -28.20
CA ALA A 44 -7.52 -24.18 -29.57
C ALA A 44 -7.34 -22.99 -30.54
N GLU A 45 -7.11 -23.30 -31.82
CA GLU A 45 -6.97 -22.28 -32.86
C GLU A 45 -8.28 -21.46 -32.96
N GLY A 46 -8.16 -20.13 -32.84
CA GLY A 46 -9.30 -19.20 -32.89
C GLY A 46 -9.99 -18.93 -31.55
N GLU A 47 -9.69 -19.66 -30.47
CA GLU A 47 -10.17 -19.29 -29.13
C GLU A 47 -9.57 -17.94 -28.70
N ASP A 48 -10.28 -17.20 -27.86
CA ASP A 48 -9.74 -16.03 -27.18
C ASP A 48 -9.85 -16.16 -25.66
N TRP A 49 -9.52 -15.09 -24.94
CA TRP A 49 -9.52 -15.09 -23.48
C TRP A 49 -10.91 -15.35 -22.88
N ALA A 50 -11.99 -14.90 -23.54
CA ALA A 50 -13.35 -15.14 -23.06
C ALA A 50 -13.72 -16.61 -23.17
N ASP A 51 -13.31 -17.27 -24.25
CA ASP A 51 -13.51 -18.70 -24.47
C ASP A 51 -12.76 -19.53 -23.42
N ILE A 52 -11.53 -19.12 -23.08
CA ILE A 52 -10.75 -19.72 -21.99
C ILE A 52 -11.44 -19.55 -20.64
N CYS A 53 -11.91 -18.34 -20.31
CA CYS A 53 -12.62 -18.09 -19.06
C CYS A 53 -13.89 -18.94 -18.95
N ARG A 54 -14.66 -19.08 -20.03
CA ARG A 54 -15.90 -19.86 -20.07
C ARG A 54 -15.70 -21.32 -19.66
N LYS A 55 -14.54 -21.93 -19.97
CA LYS A 55 -14.19 -23.31 -19.55
C LYS A 55 -14.25 -23.53 -18.03
N LYS A 56 -14.22 -22.47 -17.21
CA LYS A 56 -14.35 -22.52 -15.74
C LYS A 56 -15.61 -23.22 -15.28
N ILE A 57 -16.71 -23.05 -16.02
CA ILE A 57 -18.02 -23.57 -15.63
C ILE A 57 -18.03 -25.10 -15.72
N GLY A 58 -17.67 -25.64 -16.88
CA GLY A 58 -17.61 -27.09 -17.09
C GLY A 58 -16.58 -27.76 -16.18
N PHE A 59 -15.40 -27.14 -16.03
CA PHE A 59 -14.36 -27.61 -15.11
C PHE A 59 -14.87 -27.69 -13.67
N LEU A 60 -15.41 -26.59 -13.13
CA LEU A 60 -15.87 -26.56 -11.74
C LEU A 60 -17.02 -27.54 -11.48
N ALA A 61 -17.91 -27.72 -12.46
CA ALA A 61 -18.99 -28.71 -12.39
C ALA A 61 -18.45 -30.15 -12.30
N ARG A 62 -17.48 -30.51 -13.14
CA ARG A 62 -16.81 -31.82 -13.08
C ARG A 62 -16.17 -32.05 -11.71
N VAL A 63 -15.39 -31.08 -11.22
CA VAL A 63 -14.73 -31.18 -9.91
C VAL A 63 -15.75 -31.37 -8.77
N CYS A 64 -16.89 -30.66 -8.83
CA CYS A 64 -17.97 -30.82 -7.86
C CYS A 64 -18.64 -32.20 -7.91
N GLU A 65 -18.82 -32.76 -9.10
CA GLU A 65 -19.42 -34.08 -9.33
C GLU A 65 -18.50 -35.22 -8.84
N GLU A 66 -17.20 -35.10 -9.12
CA GLU A 66 -16.17 -36.07 -8.70
C GLU A 66 -15.87 -36.02 -7.19
N ASN A 67 -16.20 -34.91 -6.51
CA ASN A 67 -15.96 -34.70 -5.09
C ASN A 67 -17.26 -34.33 -4.33
N PRO A 68 -18.26 -35.22 -4.25
CA PRO A 68 -19.58 -34.90 -3.70
C PRO A 68 -19.55 -34.51 -2.21
N ASP A 69 -18.61 -35.08 -1.45
CA ASP A 69 -18.42 -34.94 -0.01
C ASP A 69 -17.48 -33.79 0.40
N LYS A 70 -16.83 -33.11 -0.55
CA LYS A 70 -15.92 -32.00 -0.28
C LYS A 70 -16.49 -30.64 -0.67
N LYS A 71 -16.16 -29.62 0.14
CA LYS A 71 -16.36 -28.22 -0.26
C LYS A 71 -15.32 -27.85 -1.30
N VAL A 72 -15.76 -27.34 -2.45
CA VAL A 72 -14.89 -27.04 -3.60
C VAL A 72 -14.66 -25.54 -3.67
N PHE A 73 -13.40 -25.11 -3.65
CA PHE A 73 -13.01 -23.72 -3.82
C PHE A 73 -12.43 -23.49 -5.21
N TRP A 74 -12.97 -22.50 -5.92
CA TRP A 74 -12.30 -21.93 -7.09
C TRP A 74 -11.35 -20.82 -6.63
N THR A 75 -10.15 -20.79 -7.20
CA THR A 75 -9.28 -19.61 -7.19
C THR A 75 -8.71 -19.38 -8.58
N ASP A 76 -8.64 -18.13 -9.05
CA ASP A 76 -7.86 -17.85 -10.26
C ASP A 76 -6.38 -18.17 -9.98
N VAL A 77 -5.68 -18.73 -10.97
CA VAL A 77 -4.31 -19.27 -10.78
C VAL A 77 -3.28 -18.20 -10.43
N ASP A 78 -3.50 -16.95 -10.86
CA ASP A 78 -2.65 -15.80 -10.57
C ASP A 78 -2.96 -15.13 -9.22
N CYS A 79 -3.85 -15.73 -8.42
CA CYS A 79 -4.15 -15.29 -7.07
C CYS A 79 -3.36 -16.10 -6.03
N VAL A 80 -3.11 -15.47 -4.88
CA VAL A 80 -2.33 -16.06 -3.80
C VAL A 80 -3.23 -16.30 -2.59
N ILE A 81 -3.26 -17.55 -2.13
CA ILE A 81 -3.83 -17.95 -0.85
C ILE A 81 -2.66 -18.06 0.13
N LEU A 82 -2.67 -17.23 1.19
CA LEU A 82 -1.62 -17.19 2.21
C LEU A 82 -1.88 -18.19 3.34
N LYS A 83 -3.16 -18.43 3.63
CA LYS A 83 -3.65 -19.41 4.61
C LYS A 83 -5.15 -19.64 4.42
N PHE A 84 -5.70 -20.63 5.11
CA PHE A 84 -7.15 -20.81 5.22
C PHE A 84 -7.64 -20.44 6.63
N PRO A 85 -8.42 -19.35 6.81
CA PRO A 85 -9.05 -19.04 8.08
C PRO A 85 -10.14 -20.05 8.45
N PRO A 86 -10.40 -20.32 9.75
CA PRO A 86 -11.45 -21.27 10.16
C PRO A 86 -12.82 -20.94 9.58
N TYR A 87 -13.21 -19.65 9.57
CA TYR A 87 -14.50 -19.22 9.02
C TYR A 87 -14.62 -19.44 7.50
N VAL A 88 -13.51 -19.58 6.78
CA VAL A 88 -13.50 -19.90 5.35
C VAL A 88 -13.64 -21.40 5.15
N VAL A 89 -12.94 -22.22 5.91
CA VAL A 89 -12.95 -23.69 5.82
C VAL A 89 -14.28 -24.28 6.30
N ASP A 90 -14.76 -23.78 7.43
CA ASP A 90 -15.92 -24.31 8.15
C ASP A 90 -17.22 -23.58 7.81
N PHE A 91 -17.25 -22.85 6.69
CA PHE A 91 -18.44 -22.12 6.26
C PHE A 91 -19.63 -23.07 6.09
N THR A 92 -20.82 -22.63 6.53
CA THR A 92 -22.05 -23.42 6.51
C THR A 92 -23.03 -22.99 5.43
N ALA A 93 -22.82 -21.80 4.85
CA ALA A 93 -23.64 -21.30 3.74
C ALA A 93 -23.49 -22.17 2.49
N ASP A 94 -24.42 -22.07 1.53
CA ASP A 94 -24.34 -22.78 0.25
C ASP A 94 -23.12 -22.32 -0.56
N LEU A 95 -22.85 -21.01 -0.52
CA LEU A 95 -21.68 -20.39 -1.14
C LEU A 95 -20.96 -19.47 -0.15
N ILE A 96 -19.65 -19.34 -0.32
CA ILE A 96 -18.82 -18.32 0.36
C ILE A 96 -18.01 -17.56 -0.68
N GLY A 97 -17.84 -16.25 -0.52
CA GLY A 97 -16.98 -15.49 -1.42
C GLY A 97 -16.85 -14.02 -1.07
N PHE A 98 -16.01 -13.32 -1.83
CA PHE A 98 -15.90 -11.87 -1.72
C PHE A 98 -17.03 -11.17 -2.45
N GLN A 99 -17.39 -9.98 -1.99
CA GLN A 99 -18.25 -9.08 -2.76
C GLN A 99 -17.50 -8.53 -3.98
N ARG A 100 -18.22 -8.28 -5.09
CA ARG A 100 -17.63 -7.74 -6.33
C ARG A 100 -16.74 -6.50 -6.10
N GLY A 101 -15.47 -6.62 -6.46
CA GLY A 101 -14.41 -5.62 -6.32
C GLY A 101 -13.81 -5.55 -4.93
N PHE A 102 -13.95 -6.63 -4.14
CA PHE A 102 -13.52 -6.72 -2.74
C PHE A 102 -14.04 -5.53 -1.90
N SER A 103 -15.28 -5.13 -2.14
CA SER A 103 -15.88 -3.98 -1.45
C SER A 103 -16.47 -4.36 -0.09
N SER A 104 -16.62 -3.33 0.75
CA SER A 104 -17.31 -3.47 2.03
C SER A 104 -18.76 -3.90 1.83
N PRO A 105 -19.32 -4.77 2.71
CA PRO A 105 -20.73 -5.15 2.72
C PRO A 105 -21.71 -3.97 2.70
N LEU A 106 -21.30 -2.76 3.11
CA LEU A 106 -22.09 -1.53 2.97
C LEU A 106 -22.43 -1.17 1.51
N ARG A 107 -21.75 -1.77 0.53
CA ARG A 107 -22.01 -1.59 -0.90
C ARG A 107 -22.55 -2.87 -1.56
N ILE A 108 -23.04 -3.84 -0.77
CA ILE A 108 -23.58 -5.11 -1.29
C ILE A 108 -24.84 -4.90 -2.15
N GLY A 109 -25.09 -5.84 -3.05
CA GLY A 109 -26.31 -5.89 -3.87
C GLY A 109 -26.25 -5.13 -5.20
N TYR A 110 -27.31 -5.31 -5.98
CA TYR A 110 -27.38 -4.88 -7.38
C TYR A 110 -27.55 -3.38 -7.60
N ALA A 111 -27.87 -2.62 -6.54
CA ALA A 111 -27.92 -1.16 -6.62
C ALA A 111 -26.55 -0.53 -6.89
N ASN A 112 -25.45 -1.22 -6.53
CA ASN A 112 -24.08 -0.68 -6.66
C ASN A 112 -23.25 -1.39 -7.73
N ARG A 113 -23.63 -2.61 -8.11
CA ARG A 113 -22.85 -3.52 -8.96
C ARG A 113 -23.77 -4.29 -9.89
N THR A 114 -23.30 -4.61 -11.08
CA THR A 114 -24.02 -5.50 -12.00
C THR A 114 -23.89 -6.98 -11.65
N ARG A 115 -23.02 -7.32 -10.69
CA ARG A 115 -22.73 -8.67 -10.22
C ARG A 115 -22.61 -8.70 -8.71
N PHE A 116 -23.02 -9.80 -8.10
CA PHE A 116 -23.11 -9.90 -6.65
C PHE A 116 -21.75 -10.15 -5.99
N TRP A 117 -21.02 -11.17 -6.44
CA TRP A 117 -19.78 -11.66 -5.85
C TRP A 117 -18.58 -11.56 -6.82
N GLU A 118 -17.38 -11.78 -6.30
CA GLU A 118 -16.13 -11.73 -7.05
C GLU A 118 -15.77 -13.13 -7.58
N PRO A 119 -15.64 -13.32 -8.92
CA PRO A 119 -15.47 -14.65 -9.51
C PRO A 119 -14.05 -15.24 -9.39
N CYS A 120 -13.09 -14.48 -8.86
CA CYS A 120 -11.72 -14.98 -8.72
C CYS A 120 -11.51 -15.88 -7.50
N PHE A 121 -12.42 -15.84 -6.51
CA PHE A 121 -12.38 -16.71 -5.34
C PHE A 121 -13.77 -16.89 -4.73
N PHE A 122 -14.24 -18.14 -4.72
CA PHE A 122 -15.46 -18.53 -4.02
C PHE A 122 -15.43 -20.03 -3.69
N GLY A 123 -16.15 -20.40 -2.62
CA GLY A 123 -16.34 -21.77 -2.19
C GLY A 123 -17.77 -22.24 -2.44
N VAL A 124 -17.90 -23.49 -2.87
CA VAL A 124 -19.14 -24.21 -3.14
C VAL A 124 -19.28 -25.30 -2.08
N ASN A 125 -20.38 -25.26 -1.33
CA ASN A 125 -20.64 -26.26 -0.29
C ASN A 125 -21.16 -27.58 -0.89
N THR A 126 -21.29 -28.60 -0.05
CA THR A 126 -21.85 -29.91 -0.42
C THR A 126 -23.38 -29.95 -0.39
N THR A 127 -24.02 -28.81 -0.12
CA THR A 127 -25.48 -28.72 -0.04
C THR A 127 -26.13 -28.91 -1.42
N PRO A 128 -27.34 -29.48 -1.50
CA PRO A 128 -28.04 -29.64 -2.78
C PRO A 128 -28.19 -28.33 -3.56
N MET A 129 -28.44 -27.22 -2.87
CA MET A 129 -28.59 -25.91 -3.52
C MET A 129 -27.28 -25.36 -4.07
N ALA A 130 -26.15 -25.54 -3.37
CA ALA A 130 -24.83 -25.16 -3.88
C ALA A 130 -24.45 -25.94 -5.14
N ARG A 131 -24.73 -27.26 -5.15
CA ARG A 131 -24.48 -28.11 -6.32
C ARG A 131 -25.41 -27.77 -7.48
N LYS A 132 -26.70 -27.53 -7.22
CA LYS A 132 -27.66 -27.07 -8.22
C LYS A 132 -27.22 -25.77 -8.89
N PHE A 133 -26.68 -24.82 -8.13
CA PHE A 133 -26.13 -23.58 -8.67
C PHE A 133 -25.02 -23.82 -9.72
N ILE A 134 -24.12 -24.77 -9.46
CA ILE A 134 -23.05 -25.12 -10.42
C ILE A 134 -23.63 -25.83 -11.66
N GLU A 135 -24.55 -26.76 -11.46
CA GLU A 135 -25.16 -27.50 -12.56
C GLU A 135 -26.00 -26.59 -13.47
N ASP A 136 -26.81 -25.69 -12.91
CA ASP A 136 -27.59 -24.71 -13.68
C ASP A 136 -26.67 -23.81 -14.53
N ALA A 137 -25.50 -23.41 -13.99
CA ALA A 137 -24.53 -22.61 -14.74
C ALA A 137 -23.95 -23.40 -15.92
N LYS A 138 -23.63 -24.69 -15.72
CA LYS A 138 -23.17 -25.60 -16.78
C LYS A 138 -24.23 -25.82 -17.85
N VAL A 139 -25.48 -26.09 -17.45
CA VAL A 139 -26.60 -26.26 -18.38
C VAL A 139 -26.81 -24.99 -19.21
N LEU A 140 -26.74 -23.81 -18.59
CA LEU A 140 -26.84 -22.55 -19.31
C LEU A 140 -25.67 -22.36 -20.27
N GLU A 141 -24.44 -22.63 -19.82
CA GLU A 141 -23.23 -22.54 -20.64
C GLU A 141 -23.30 -23.43 -21.89
N GLN A 142 -23.76 -24.67 -21.76
CA GLN A 142 -23.88 -25.60 -22.88
C GLN A 142 -24.94 -25.20 -23.91
N ASN A 143 -26.00 -24.51 -23.48
CA ASN A 143 -27.13 -24.15 -24.32
C ASN A 143 -27.06 -22.72 -24.88
N ALA A 144 -26.14 -21.90 -24.41
CA ALA A 144 -26.10 -20.48 -24.73
C ALA A 144 -25.20 -20.17 -25.94
N ASP A 145 -25.79 -19.54 -26.96
CA ASP A 145 -25.07 -19.08 -28.16
C ASP A 145 -24.34 -17.74 -27.96
N ILE A 146 -24.46 -17.12 -26.79
CA ILE A 146 -23.83 -15.81 -26.51
C ILE A 146 -22.33 -15.95 -26.24
N LYS A 147 -21.57 -14.94 -26.67
CA LYS A 147 -20.17 -14.79 -26.28
C LYS A 147 -20.07 -14.08 -24.92
N ALA A 148 -19.90 -14.89 -23.86
CA ALA A 148 -19.82 -14.43 -22.49
C ALA A 148 -18.73 -15.19 -21.71
N THR A 149 -18.19 -14.55 -20.68
CA THR A 149 -17.23 -15.14 -19.72
C THR A 149 -17.95 -15.92 -18.62
N ASP A 150 -17.20 -16.71 -17.84
CA ASP A 150 -17.67 -17.49 -16.70
C ASP A 150 -18.61 -16.72 -15.77
N ASP A 151 -18.23 -15.48 -15.46
CA ASP A 151 -18.94 -14.60 -14.56
C ASP A 151 -20.39 -14.29 -14.97
N TYR A 152 -20.73 -14.39 -16.26
CA TYR A 152 -22.10 -14.21 -16.75
C TYR A 152 -22.97 -15.39 -16.34
N PHE A 153 -22.51 -16.60 -16.60
CA PHE A 153 -23.28 -17.82 -16.40
C PHE A 153 -23.50 -18.11 -14.92
N PHE A 154 -22.45 -17.92 -14.12
CA PHE A 154 -22.58 -18.04 -12.68
C PHE A 154 -23.49 -16.97 -12.09
N GLU A 155 -23.48 -15.75 -12.62
CA GLU A 155 -24.38 -14.70 -12.14
C GLU A 155 -25.86 -14.97 -12.53
N GLU A 156 -26.13 -15.51 -13.73
CA GLU A 156 -27.48 -15.94 -14.11
C GLU A 156 -27.97 -17.11 -13.25
N SER A 157 -27.13 -18.10 -13.01
CA SER A 157 -27.46 -19.20 -12.07
C SER A 157 -27.72 -18.67 -10.66
N TRP A 158 -26.92 -17.71 -10.19
CA TRP A 158 -27.14 -17.04 -8.91
C TRP A 158 -28.49 -16.31 -8.90
N ARG A 159 -28.85 -15.57 -9.96
CA ARG A 159 -30.16 -14.89 -10.06
C ARG A 159 -31.34 -15.85 -10.01
N ALA A 160 -31.21 -17.02 -10.63
CA ALA A 160 -32.25 -18.05 -10.64
C ALA A 160 -32.43 -18.73 -9.27
N ASN A 161 -31.34 -18.89 -8.50
CA ASN A 161 -31.36 -19.70 -7.28
C ASN A 161 -31.27 -18.89 -5.97
N ALA A 162 -30.86 -17.62 -5.99
CA ALA A 162 -30.51 -16.82 -4.81
C ALA A 162 -31.61 -16.72 -3.74
N ALA A 163 -32.89 -16.78 -4.13
CA ALA A 163 -34.01 -16.76 -3.19
C ALA A 163 -34.02 -17.98 -2.24
N ASN A 164 -33.38 -19.08 -2.63
CA ASN A 164 -33.32 -20.35 -1.90
C ASN A 164 -31.88 -20.68 -1.44
N MET A 165 -30.95 -19.74 -1.54
CA MET A 165 -29.55 -19.96 -1.20
C MET A 165 -29.07 -18.99 -0.11
N SER A 166 -28.19 -19.50 0.72
CA SER A 166 -27.40 -18.72 1.67
C SER A 166 -26.02 -18.38 1.08
N PHE A 167 -25.53 -17.17 1.38
CA PHE A 167 -24.22 -16.72 0.95
C PHE A 167 -23.45 -16.11 2.13
N GLN A 168 -22.27 -16.66 2.41
CA GLN A 168 -21.35 -16.11 3.39
C GLN A 168 -20.41 -15.10 2.73
N VAL A 169 -20.49 -13.84 3.15
CA VAL A 169 -19.63 -12.77 2.64
C VAL A 169 -18.29 -12.81 3.37
N ILE A 170 -17.19 -12.97 2.62
CA ILE A 170 -15.83 -12.81 3.16
C ILE A 170 -15.56 -11.32 3.40
N PRO A 171 -15.08 -10.92 4.60
CA PRO A 171 -14.78 -9.53 4.90
C PRO A 171 -13.78 -8.94 3.90
N SER A 172 -14.03 -7.73 3.41
CA SER A 172 -13.13 -7.06 2.44
C SER A 172 -11.68 -6.94 2.95
N VAL A 173 -11.48 -6.84 4.26
CA VAL A 173 -10.15 -6.74 4.89
C VAL A 173 -9.37 -8.06 4.89
N ALA A 174 -10.00 -9.17 4.51
CA ALA A 174 -9.32 -10.45 4.32
C ALA A 174 -8.45 -10.48 3.04
N VAL A 175 -8.57 -9.45 2.18
CA VAL A 175 -7.69 -9.22 1.04
C VAL A 175 -6.52 -8.34 1.45
N LEU A 176 -5.29 -8.76 1.13
CA LEU A 176 -4.06 -8.10 1.55
C LEU A 176 -4.01 -6.61 1.18
N SER A 177 -4.47 -6.27 -0.02
CA SER A 177 -4.53 -4.88 -0.53
C SER A 177 -5.61 -4.00 0.12
N LYS A 178 -6.53 -4.60 0.87
CA LYS A 178 -7.67 -3.93 1.53
C LYS A 178 -7.58 -3.92 3.04
N ALA A 179 -6.77 -4.79 3.62
CA ALA A 179 -6.47 -4.76 5.04
C ALA A 179 -5.90 -3.38 5.40
N THR A 180 -6.46 -2.74 6.41
CA THR A 180 -5.96 -1.46 6.93
C THR A 180 -5.93 -1.56 8.45
N GLY A 181 -4.74 -1.45 9.04
CA GLY A 181 -4.58 -1.33 10.48
C GLY A 181 -4.91 -2.61 11.26
N ASN A 182 -4.32 -3.74 10.87
CA ASN A 182 -4.39 -5.05 11.56
C ASN A 182 -5.76 -5.34 12.20
N PRO A 183 -6.82 -5.51 11.38
CA PRO A 183 -8.19 -5.58 11.88
C PRO A 183 -8.36 -6.75 12.86
N GLU A 184 -8.92 -6.45 14.03
CA GLU A 184 -9.20 -7.48 15.04
C GLU A 184 -10.08 -8.59 14.45
N GLY A 185 -9.67 -9.84 14.69
CA GLY A 185 -10.45 -11.04 14.34
C GLY A 185 -10.45 -11.43 12.85
N VAL A 186 -9.85 -10.65 11.93
CA VAL A 186 -9.76 -11.01 10.51
C VAL A 186 -8.33 -10.88 10.00
N THR A 187 -7.64 -12.00 9.84
CA THR A 187 -6.35 -11.99 9.16
C THR A 187 -6.54 -11.98 7.64
N ALA A 188 -5.78 -11.14 6.94
CA ALA A 188 -5.67 -11.23 5.48
C ALA A 188 -5.17 -12.61 5.08
N PHE A 189 -5.80 -13.22 4.09
CA PHE A 189 -5.42 -14.55 3.61
C PHE A 189 -5.38 -14.64 2.09
N TYR A 190 -5.89 -13.62 1.39
CA TYR A 190 -6.03 -13.62 -0.05
C TYR A 190 -5.33 -12.41 -0.68
N SER A 191 -4.64 -12.62 -1.79
CA SER A 191 -4.10 -11.56 -2.63
C SER A 191 -4.49 -11.79 -4.08
N PHE A 192 -4.92 -10.72 -4.75
CA PHE A 192 -5.33 -10.77 -6.16
C PHE A 192 -4.15 -10.39 -7.05
N GLY A 193 -3.78 -11.28 -7.97
CA GLY A 193 -2.81 -10.97 -9.03
C GLY A 193 -3.37 -9.97 -10.02
N SER A 194 -2.55 -9.03 -10.48
CA SER A 194 -2.98 -8.11 -11.52
C SER A 194 -2.92 -8.80 -12.89
N SER A 195 -3.98 -9.54 -13.27
CA SER A 195 -4.08 -10.10 -14.63
C SER A 195 -3.98 -8.97 -15.67
N GLY A 196 -2.99 -9.09 -16.56
CA GLY A 196 -2.60 -8.07 -17.54
C GLY A 196 -3.61 -7.80 -18.65
N HIS A 197 -4.65 -8.64 -18.83
CA HIS A 197 -5.43 -8.68 -20.08
C HIS A 197 -6.91 -8.22 -19.97
N VAL A 198 -7.44 -8.00 -18.76
CA VAL A 198 -8.87 -7.65 -18.54
C VAL A 198 -9.29 -6.33 -19.21
N LYS A 199 -8.34 -5.43 -19.52
CA LYS A 199 -8.63 -4.10 -20.06
C LYS A 199 -8.85 -4.08 -21.57
N ASP A 200 -8.38 -5.09 -22.30
CA ASP A 200 -8.33 -5.03 -23.76
C ASP A 200 -9.56 -5.65 -24.44
N PHE A 201 -10.37 -6.44 -23.71
CA PHE A 201 -11.50 -7.21 -24.27
C PHE A 201 -12.87 -6.88 -23.66
N LYS A 202 -12.94 -5.86 -22.79
CA LYS A 202 -14.17 -5.49 -22.08
C LYS A 202 -15.33 -5.11 -23.01
N ASP A 203 -15.01 -4.62 -24.21
CA ASP A 203 -15.99 -4.12 -25.18
C ASP A 203 -16.39 -5.17 -26.25
N VAL A 204 -15.90 -6.43 -26.14
CA VAL A 204 -16.11 -7.51 -27.13
C VAL A 204 -16.98 -8.66 -26.59
N VAL A 205 -17.30 -8.65 -25.30
CA VAL A 205 -18.02 -9.72 -24.59
C VAL A 205 -19.31 -9.19 -23.98
N VAL A 206 -20.39 -9.98 -24.01
CA VAL A 206 -21.68 -9.61 -23.41
C VAL A 206 -21.50 -9.43 -21.90
N GLN A 207 -21.86 -8.25 -21.39
CA GLN A 207 -21.87 -7.95 -19.96
C GLN A 207 -23.30 -7.71 -19.48
N HIS A 208 -23.59 -8.03 -18.22
CA HIS A 208 -24.84 -7.65 -17.60
C HIS A 208 -25.02 -6.13 -17.61
N GLY A 209 -26.15 -5.67 -18.17
CA GLY A 209 -26.60 -4.29 -18.09
C GLY A 209 -26.91 -3.89 -16.64
N GLY A 210 -26.59 -2.65 -16.27
CA GLY A 210 -27.02 -2.13 -14.97
C GLY A 210 -28.55 -2.04 -14.91
N VAL A 211 -29.13 -2.41 -13.77
CA VAL A 211 -30.52 -2.07 -13.47
C VAL A 211 -30.61 -0.55 -13.44
N ASP A 212 -31.41 0.02 -14.34
CA ASP A 212 -31.52 1.47 -14.55
C ASP A 212 -32.31 2.10 -13.39
N GLN A 213 -31.68 2.25 -12.23
CA GLN A 213 -32.14 3.14 -11.17
C GLN A 213 -31.42 4.48 -11.29
N GLY A 214 -31.85 5.28 -12.27
CA GLY A 214 -32.01 6.73 -12.18
C GLY A 214 -30.90 7.59 -11.55
N THR A 215 -29.63 7.18 -11.57
CA THR A 215 -28.51 8.02 -11.13
C THR A 215 -27.46 8.11 -12.22
N SER A 216 -27.65 9.09 -13.09
CA SER A 216 -26.69 9.47 -14.12
C SER A 216 -25.34 9.78 -13.48
N VAL A 217 -24.31 9.00 -13.84
CA VAL A 217 -22.92 9.38 -13.55
C VAL A 217 -22.68 10.70 -14.27
N PRO A 218 -22.28 11.79 -13.57
CA PRO A 218 -22.16 13.11 -14.21
C PRO A 218 -21.23 13.03 -15.42
N LEU A 219 -21.68 13.58 -16.56
CA LEU A 219 -20.96 13.58 -17.84
C LEU A 219 -19.48 13.98 -17.68
N PHE A 220 -19.23 14.93 -16.78
CA PHE A 220 -17.90 15.42 -16.40
C PHE A 220 -16.95 14.33 -15.86
N ARG A 221 -17.44 13.38 -15.06
CA ARG A 221 -16.61 12.27 -14.56
C ARG A 221 -16.25 11.28 -15.66
N ARG A 222 -17.13 11.07 -16.65
CA ARG A 222 -16.90 10.19 -17.81
C ARG A 222 -15.86 10.81 -18.75
N ALA A 223 -16.02 12.10 -19.05
CA ALA A 223 -15.05 12.89 -19.83
C ALA A 223 -13.67 12.92 -19.18
N ARG A 224 -13.60 13.15 -17.85
CA ARG A 224 -12.32 13.15 -17.11
C ARG A 224 -11.61 11.80 -17.16
N ARG A 225 -12.33 10.68 -17.07
CA ARG A 225 -11.76 9.33 -17.19
C ARG A 225 -11.22 9.04 -18.59
N GLN A 226 -11.93 9.48 -19.63
CA GLN A 226 -11.48 9.32 -21.02
C GLN A 226 -10.24 10.18 -21.31
N ALA A 227 -10.25 11.44 -20.88
CA ALA A 227 -9.09 12.33 -20.99
C ALA A 227 -7.85 11.73 -20.30
N LEU A 228 -8.01 11.14 -19.11
CA LEU A 228 -6.94 10.46 -18.38
C LEU A 228 -6.39 9.22 -19.09
N ARG A 229 -7.25 8.44 -19.72
CA ARG A 229 -6.83 7.27 -20.51
C ARG A 229 -6.09 7.70 -21.77
N GLY A 230 -6.57 8.73 -22.45
CA GLY A 230 -5.90 9.34 -23.60
C GLY A 230 -4.51 9.87 -23.24
N ALA A 231 -4.41 10.63 -22.14
CA ALA A 231 -3.14 11.16 -21.65
C ALA A 231 -2.12 10.04 -21.36
N LYS A 232 -2.53 8.96 -20.67
CA LYS A 232 -1.65 7.80 -20.40
C LYS A 232 -1.23 7.05 -21.66
N LEU A 233 -2.09 6.99 -22.68
CA LEU A 233 -1.78 6.31 -23.94
C LEU A 233 -0.76 7.13 -24.76
N VAL A 234 -0.92 8.45 -24.79
CA VAL A 234 0.02 9.38 -25.43
C VAL A 234 1.36 9.37 -24.71
N GLU A 235 1.36 9.42 -23.37
CA GLU A 235 2.56 9.36 -22.54
C GLU A 235 3.39 8.09 -22.79
N ARG A 236 2.74 6.93 -22.96
CA ARG A 236 3.41 5.65 -23.27
C ARG A 236 4.01 5.59 -24.68
N ARG A 237 3.52 6.41 -25.62
CA ARG A 237 4.00 6.47 -27.01
C ARG A 237 5.03 7.56 -27.25
N LEU A 238 5.25 8.45 -26.27
CA LEU A 238 6.23 9.53 -26.39
C LEU A 238 7.65 8.99 -26.13
N PRO A 239 8.65 9.42 -26.94
CA PRO A 239 10.05 9.16 -26.64
C PRO A 239 10.43 9.67 -25.24
N GLU A 240 11.37 9.00 -24.57
CA GLU A 240 11.80 9.38 -23.21
C GLU A 240 12.22 10.85 -23.07
N ARG A 241 12.83 11.40 -24.13
CA ARG A 241 13.27 12.80 -24.18
C ARG A 241 12.12 13.81 -24.05
N ALA A 242 10.89 13.42 -24.41
CA ALA A 242 9.70 14.26 -24.32
C ALA A 242 8.83 13.93 -23.09
N SER A 243 8.78 12.66 -22.67
CA SER A 243 7.91 12.21 -21.57
C SER A 243 8.40 12.69 -20.19
N LYS A 244 9.71 12.73 -19.95
CA LYS A 244 10.31 13.16 -18.68
C LYS A 244 10.00 14.65 -18.36
N PRO A 245 10.23 15.62 -19.27
CA PRO A 245 9.84 17.02 -19.03
C PRO A 245 8.34 17.21 -18.78
N LEU A 246 7.48 16.50 -19.53
CA LEU A 246 6.03 16.59 -19.40
C LEU A 246 5.52 16.06 -18.04
N ARG A 247 6.06 14.93 -17.58
CA ARG A 247 5.76 14.39 -16.24
C ARG A 247 6.13 15.38 -15.14
N ARG A 248 7.33 15.96 -15.22
CA ARG A 248 7.77 17.00 -14.27
C ARG A 248 6.80 18.18 -14.26
N LEU A 249 6.46 18.73 -15.42
CA LEU A 249 5.51 19.84 -15.51
C LEU A 249 4.15 19.49 -14.90
N ALA A 250 3.65 18.26 -15.13
CA ALA A 250 2.40 17.79 -14.54
C ALA A 250 2.47 17.63 -13.02
N ASP A 251 3.60 17.14 -12.50
CA ASP A 251 3.86 17.00 -11.06
C ASP A 251 3.95 18.39 -10.40
N SER A 252 4.68 19.35 -10.99
CA SER A 252 4.82 20.73 -10.48
C SER A 252 3.50 21.52 -10.56
N ALA A 253 2.69 21.31 -11.60
CA ALA A 253 1.38 21.95 -11.76
C ALA A 253 0.29 21.34 -10.84
N GLY A 254 0.62 20.28 -10.08
CA GLY A 254 -0.35 19.62 -9.21
C GLY A 254 -1.43 18.84 -9.97
N LEU A 255 -1.23 18.55 -11.27
CA LEU A 255 -2.11 17.66 -12.03
C LEU A 255 -2.10 16.27 -11.41
N THR A 256 -0.93 15.79 -10.97
CA THR A 256 -0.83 14.53 -10.22
C THR A 256 -1.61 14.59 -8.91
N HIS A 257 -1.55 15.70 -8.16
CA HIS A 257 -2.41 15.88 -6.99
C HIS A 257 -3.89 15.85 -7.35
N LEU A 258 -4.35 16.51 -8.41
CA LEU A 258 -5.74 16.42 -8.86
C LEU A 258 -6.17 14.98 -9.19
N LEU A 259 -5.25 14.14 -9.65
CA LEU A 259 -5.49 12.74 -10.02
C LEU A 259 -5.39 11.77 -8.84
N THR A 260 -4.51 12.04 -7.89
CA THR A 260 -4.32 11.25 -6.67
C THR A 260 -5.24 11.70 -5.53
N SER A 261 -5.73 12.95 -5.56
CA SER A 261 -6.61 13.53 -4.54
C SER A 261 -8.01 12.92 -4.46
N GLY A 262 -8.37 12.09 -5.44
CA GLY A 262 -9.52 11.17 -5.33
C GLY A 262 -9.40 10.16 -4.17
N GLY A 263 -8.25 10.10 -3.49
CA GLY A 263 -8.00 9.34 -2.25
C GLY A 263 -7.65 10.21 -1.04
N LEU A 264 -8.00 11.51 -1.01
CA LEU A 264 -7.66 12.40 0.11
C LEU A 264 -8.33 12.02 1.44
N VAL A 265 -9.46 11.33 1.38
CA VAL A 265 -9.97 10.46 2.42
C VAL A 265 -9.90 9.07 1.79
N ALA A 266 -9.57 8.01 2.54
CA ALA A 266 -9.80 6.66 2.05
C ALA A 266 -11.17 6.65 1.36
N SER A 267 -11.26 6.16 0.13
CA SER A 267 -12.50 6.09 -0.64
C SER A 267 -13.48 5.05 -0.05
N GLY A 268 -13.53 4.99 1.28
CA GLY A 268 -14.46 4.25 2.09
C GLY A 268 -15.87 4.66 1.74
N ALA A 269 -16.73 3.65 1.78
CA ALA A 269 -18.18 3.75 1.57
C ALA A 269 -18.91 4.57 2.63
N GLY A 270 -18.24 5.51 3.31
CA GLY A 270 -18.83 6.34 4.35
C GLY A 270 -19.72 7.46 3.78
N PRO A 271 -20.71 7.93 4.54
CA PRO A 271 -21.53 9.08 4.17
C PRO A 271 -20.66 10.32 3.85
N ARG A 272 -20.99 11.05 2.77
CA ARG A 272 -20.26 12.27 2.34
C ARG A 272 -20.12 13.30 3.47
N HIS A 273 -21.12 13.38 4.35
CA HIS A 273 -21.11 14.26 5.51
C HIS A 273 -19.93 13.99 6.46
N ARG A 274 -19.67 12.71 6.80
CA ARG A 274 -18.56 12.32 7.68
C ARG A 274 -17.20 12.56 7.04
N GLN A 275 -17.08 12.34 5.73
CA GLN A 275 -15.87 12.67 4.97
C GLN A 275 -15.56 14.18 5.03
N ARG A 276 -16.59 15.04 4.98
CA ARG A 276 -16.42 16.49 5.13
C ARG A 276 -15.93 16.85 6.52
N ILE A 277 -16.51 16.27 7.58
CA ILE A 277 -16.05 16.55 8.95
C ILE A 277 -14.61 16.06 9.16
N SER A 278 -14.26 14.88 8.65
CA SER A 278 -12.89 14.36 8.71
C SER A 278 -11.90 15.29 7.98
N THR A 279 -12.29 15.80 6.82
CA THR A 279 -11.48 16.76 6.05
C THR A 279 -11.31 18.07 6.83
N GLU A 280 -12.40 18.59 7.43
CA GLU A 280 -12.34 19.77 8.29
C GLU A 280 -11.40 19.58 9.47
N MET A 281 -11.49 18.43 10.16
CA MET A 281 -10.63 18.07 11.29
C MET A 281 -9.15 18.06 10.90
N ILE A 282 -8.79 17.41 9.78
CA ILE A 282 -7.40 17.39 9.28
C ILE A 282 -6.91 18.80 8.95
N MET A 283 -7.75 19.59 8.27
CA MET A 283 -7.42 20.97 7.88
C MET A 283 -7.25 21.88 9.09
N ALA A 284 -8.08 21.73 10.13
CA ALA A 284 -7.92 22.42 11.40
C ALA A 284 -6.60 22.05 12.08
N GLY A 285 -6.25 20.76 12.08
CA GLY A 285 -4.94 20.30 12.57
C GLY A 285 -3.76 20.90 11.81
N GLN A 286 -3.82 20.91 10.48
CA GLN A 286 -2.78 21.52 9.62
C GLN A 286 -2.59 23.03 9.86
N ARG A 287 -3.63 23.72 10.34
CA ARG A 287 -3.58 25.15 10.71
C ARG A 287 -3.28 25.40 12.19
N GLY A 288 -3.11 24.35 13.01
CA GLY A 288 -2.91 24.50 14.46
C GLY A 288 -4.17 24.87 15.23
N GLU A 289 -5.36 24.82 14.61
CA GLU A 289 -6.65 25.20 15.21
C GLU A 289 -7.20 24.08 16.13
N LYS A 290 -6.55 23.86 17.28
CA LYS A 290 -6.88 22.74 18.20
C LYS A 290 -8.35 22.67 18.60
N SER A 291 -8.98 23.79 18.95
CA SER A 291 -10.40 23.82 19.32
C SER A 291 -11.30 23.33 18.19
N ARG A 292 -11.09 23.84 16.97
CA ARG A 292 -11.87 23.45 15.79
C ARG A 292 -11.67 21.99 15.40
N LEU A 293 -10.45 21.46 15.59
CA LEU A 293 -10.15 20.05 15.41
C LEU A 293 -10.97 19.20 16.38
N GLU A 294 -10.95 19.52 17.67
CA GLU A 294 -11.70 18.76 18.69
C GLU A 294 -13.21 18.85 18.47
N ASP A 295 -13.75 20.02 18.12
CA ASP A 295 -15.15 20.20 17.75
C ASP A 295 -15.56 19.34 16.53
N ALA A 296 -14.68 19.22 15.53
CA ALA A 296 -14.91 18.32 14.41
C ALA A 296 -14.90 16.85 14.83
N TYR A 297 -14.00 16.45 15.72
CA TYR A 297 -13.96 15.07 16.23
C TYR A 297 -15.18 14.74 17.10
N LEU A 298 -15.61 15.66 17.98
CA LEU A 298 -16.84 15.55 18.77
C LEU A 298 -18.08 15.38 17.88
N ARG A 299 -18.17 16.09 16.75
CA ARG A 299 -19.25 15.90 15.77
C ARG A 299 -19.19 14.53 15.08
N LEU A 300 -17.99 13.98 14.84
CA LEU A 300 -17.83 12.63 14.28
C LEU A 300 -18.27 11.54 15.26
N THR A 301 -17.90 11.67 16.53
CA THR A 301 -18.21 10.68 17.59
C THR A 301 -19.66 10.73 18.04
N SER A 302 -20.26 11.93 18.09
CA SER A 302 -21.69 12.10 18.42
C SER A 302 -22.64 11.63 17.32
N SER A 303 -22.18 11.58 16.06
CA SER A 303 -23.00 11.11 14.91
C SER A 303 -22.82 9.63 14.57
N GLY A 304 -21.99 8.89 15.32
CA GLY A 304 -21.79 7.45 15.15
C GLY A 304 -20.41 6.97 15.59
N ILE A 305 -20.19 5.67 15.51
CA ILE A 305 -18.91 5.04 15.89
C ILE A 305 -17.83 5.46 14.88
N PRO A 306 -16.72 6.09 15.33
CA PRO A 306 -15.60 6.42 14.46
C PRO A 306 -14.98 5.17 13.83
N THR A 307 -14.79 5.20 12.51
CA THR A 307 -14.07 4.15 11.81
C THR A 307 -12.57 4.20 12.14
N PRO A 308 -11.82 3.09 11.96
CA PRO A 308 -10.36 3.09 12.14
C PRO A 308 -9.65 4.18 11.32
N ALA A 309 -10.15 4.47 10.10
CA ALA A 309 -9.61 5.54 9.26
C ALA A 309 -9.88 6.94 9.82
N GLU A 310 -11.02 7.18 10.46
CA GLU A 310 -11.35 8.45 11.13
C GLU A 310 -10.51 8.64 12.41
N ILE A 311 -10.31 7.57 13.19
CA ILE A 311 -9.42 7.57 14.36
C ILE A 311 -7.97 7.86 13.94
N ALA A 312 -7.51 7.19 12.88
CA ALA A 312 -6.20 7.44 12.29
C ALA A 312 -6.05 8.88 11.80
N ALA A 313 -7.09 9.43 11.15
CA ALA A 313 -7.11 10.82 10.72
C ALA A 313 -7.06 11.80 11.90
N LYS A 314 -7.73 11.50 13.02
CA LYS A 314 -7.65 12.30 14.27
C LYS A 314 -6.22 12.32 14.79
N LYS A 315 -5.57 11.16 14.93
CA LYS A 315 -4.16 11.06 15.37
C LYS A 315 -3.21 11.88 14.48
N ALA A 316 -3.41 11.85 13.16
CA ALA A 316 -2.63 12.67 12.23
C ALA A 316 -2.92 14.17 12.38
N ALA A 317 -4.20 14.54 12.54
CA ALA A 317 -4.62 15.92 12.78
C ALA A 317 -4.01 16.49 14.08
N ASP A 318 -3.93 15.67 15.14
CA ASP A 318 -3.29 16.03 16.41
C ASP A 318 -1.79 16.28 16.22
N ALA A 319 -1.11 15.39 15.49
CA ALA A 319 0.31 15.58 15.17
C ALA A 319 0.53 16.88 14.38
N PHE A 320 -0.28 17.15 13.35
CA PHE A 320 -0.21 18.43 12.63
C PHE A 320 -0.42 19.62 13.57
N ALA A 321 -1.40 19.56 14.47
CA ALA A 321 -1.71 20.66 15.38
C ALA A 321 -0.56 20.93 16.38
N VAL A 322 0.17 19.89 16.79
CA VAL A 322 1.36 20.03 17.61
C VAL A 322 2.48 20.73 16.84
N TYR A 323 2.76 20.32 15.61
CA TYR A 323 3.81 20.97 14.81
C TYR A 323 3.47 22.40 14.40
N ALA A 324 2.23 22.66 14.00
CA ALA A 324 1.78 23.99 13.57
C ALA A 324 1.60 24.97 14.75
N GLY A 325 1.44 24.48 15.98
CA GLY A 325 1.22 25.30 17.17
C GLY A 325 2.48 25.68 17.96
N ARG A 326 3.70 25.39 17.46
CA ARG A 326 4.95 25.71 18.17
C ARG A 326 5.37 27.18 17.96
N LYS A 327 5.61 27.93 19.04
CA LYS A 327 6.11 29.32 18.98
C LYS A 327 5.35 30.19 17.95
N PRO A 328 4.03 30.38 18.17
CA PRO A 328 3.13 30.97 17.17
C PRO A 328 3.44 32.41 16.78
N ASP A 329 4.23 33.13 17.60
CA ASP A 329 4.63 34.52 17.34
C ASP A 329 5.70 34.66 16.26
N ALA A 330 6.25 33.55 15.78
CA ALA A 330 7.31 33.52 14.78
C ALA A 330 6.77 33.00 13.45
N GLU A 331 7.20 33.59 12.32
CA GLU A 331 6.76 33.14 10.98
C GLU A 331 7.00 31.62 10.80
N PRO A 332 5.98 30.85 10.39
CA PRO A 332 6.05 29.41 10.28
C PRO A 332 6.94 28.94 9.14
N ILE A 333 7.61 27.81 9.34
CA ILE A 333 8.40 27.15 8.32
C ILE A 333 7.52 26.16 7.57
N LYS A 334 7.38 26.34 6.25
CA LYS A 334 6.72 25.36 5.38
C LYS A 334 7.68 24.21 5.08
N LEU A 335 7.23 22.99 5.33
CA LEU A 335 7.98 21.77 5.03
C LEU A 335 7.11 20.84 4.18
N ALA A 336 7.71 20.27 3.14
CA ALA A 336 7.09 19.24 2.32
C ALA A 336 7.50 17.84 2.77
N TRP A 337 6.51 17.02 3.16
CA TRP A 337 6.71 15.61 3.53
C TRP A 337 5.51 14.74 3.12
N TRP A 338 5.63 13.42 3.18
CA TRP A 338 4.55 12.52 2.82
C TRP A 338 3.71 12.12 4.04
N ALA A 339 2.64 12.85 4.35
CA ALA A 339 1.90 12.64 5.60
C ALA A 339 1.07 11.33 5.69
N LYS A 340 0.97 10.54 4.62
CA LYS A 340 0.04 9.40 4.50
C LYS A 340 0.76 8.06 4.36
N PRO A 341 0.14 6.93 4.73
CA PRO A 341 -1.22 6.78 5.26
C PRO A 341 -1.37 7.40 6.65
N PHE A 342 -2.60 7.71 7.05
CA PHE A 342 -2.87 8.08 8.44
C PHE A 342 -2.91 6.83 9.32
N PRO A 343 -2.45 6.88 10.58
CA PRO A 343 -2.07 8.08 11.35
C PRO A 343 -0.74 8.70 10.95
N GLY A 344 0.11 7.96 10.25
CA GLY A 344 1.38 8.40 9.68
C GLY A 344 2.22 7.17 9.37
N ASN A 345 3.17 7.27 8.44
CA ASN A 345 4.28 6.31 8.35
C ASN A 345 5.47 6.94 9.07
N PHE A 346 5.95 6.30 10.13
CA PHE A 346 6.99 6.81 11.05
C PHE A 346 8.10 7.59 10.34
N GLY A 347 8.70 7.01 9.29
CA GLY A 347 9.82 7.63 8.57
C GLY A 347 9.48 8.95 7.89
N ASP A 348 8.25 9.10 7.38
CA ASP A 348 7.81 10.33 6.70
C ASP A 348 7.54 11.48 7.69
N TRP A 349 7.41 11.16 8.98
CA TRP A 349 7.18 12.14 10.06
C TRP A 349 8.47 12.51 10.82
N LEU A 350 9.62 11.95 10.45
CA LEU A 350 10.92 12.36 10.99
C LEU A 350 11.29 13.78 10.57
N GLY A 351 11.04 14.16 9.31
CA GLY A 351 11.31 15.50 8.80
C GLY A 351 10.70 16.61 9.68
N PRO A 352 9.37 16.65 9.87
CA PRO A 352 8.74 17.67 10.72
C PRO A 352 9.26 17.64 12.16
N MET A 353 9.56 16.47 12.73
CA MET A 353 10.19 16.39 14.05
C MET A 353 11.58 17.04 14.06
N ILE A 354 12.43 16.74 13.08
CA ILE A 354 13.80 17.28 12.99
C ILE A 354 13.80 18.81 12.94
N PHE A 355 13.01 19.39 12.03
CA PHE A 355 12.98 20.84 11.89
C PHE A 355 12.25 21.52 13.05
N ALA A 356 11.22 20.91 13.64
CA ALA A 356 10.53 21.46 14.80
C ALA A 356 11.43 21.54 16.03
N GLU A 357 12.34 20.58 16.21
CA GLU A 357 13.29 20.55 17.33
C GLU A 357 14.50 21.46 17.08
N LYS A 358 14.99 21.55 15.84
CA LYS A 358 16.12 22.45 15.50
C LYS A 358 15.77 23.93 15.49
N THR A 359 14.51 24.27 15.25
CA THR A 359 14.09 25.69 15.11
C THR A 359 13.21 26.19 16.24
N GLU A 360 12.60 25.28 17.01
CA GLU A 360 11.51 25.58 17.96
C GLU A 360 10.33 26.36 17.35
N ARG A 361 10.20 26.40 16.01
CA ARG A 361 9.16 27.14 15.28
C ARG A 361 8.03 26.23 14.82
N SER A 362 6.91 26.85 14.45
CA SER A 362 5.80 26.19 13.77
C SER A 362 6.28 25.56 12.46
N ILE A 363 6.01 24.27 12.29
CA ILE A 363 6.20 23.56 11.03
C ILE A 363 4.84 23.34 10.38
N VAL A 364 4.64 23.94 9.21
CA VAL A 364 3.38 23.88 8.46
C VAL A 364 3.52 22.94 7.26
N TYR A 365 2.49 22.12 7.07
CA TYR A 365 2.45 21.10 6.03
C TYR A 365 2.30 21.69 4.62
N GLN A 366 3.30 21.42 3.78
CA GLN A 366 3.21 21.58 2.33
C GLN A 366 3.03 20.20 1.69
N GLY A 367 1.87 19.94 1.09
CA GLY A 367 1.68 18.70 0.33
C GLY A 367 2.71 18.56 -0.79
N PRO A 368 3.48 17.45 -0.91
CA PRO A 368 4.49 17.29 -1.96
C PRO A 368 3.90 17.43 -3.34
N THR A 369 2.72 16.85 -3.57
CA THR A 369 2.02 16.92 -4.85
C THR A 369 1.24 18.22 -5.06
N SER A 370 1.00 18.99 -3.99
CA SER A 370 0.25 20.24 -4.08
C SER A 370 1.12 21.32 -4.71
N PRO A 371 0.58 22.15 -5.64
CA PRO A 371 1.35 23.26 -6.20
C PRO A 371 1.77 24.22 -5.08
N SER A 372 2.91 24.87 -5.25
CA SER A 372 3.41 25.88 -4.32
C SER A 372 4.34 26.83 -5.05
N THR A 373 4.14 28.13 -4.81
CA THR A 373 5.06 29.20 -5.21
C THR A 373 5.87 29.71 -4.03
N ASP A 374 5.44 29.38 -2.81
CA ASP A 374 6.09 29.85 -1.61
C ASP A 374 7.36 29.03 -1.34
N PRO A 375 8.44 29.67 -0.83
CA PRO A 375 9.60 28.96 -0.32
C PRO A 375 9.19 27.90 0.70
N HIS A 376 9.69 26.69 0.53
CA HIS A 376 9.45 25.59 1.49
C HIS A 376 10.63 24.62 1.49
N LEU A 377 10.88 24.03 2.66
CA LEU A 377 11.84 22.95 2.79
C LEU A 377 11.28 21.67 2.20
N MET A 378 12.16 20.82 1.67
CA MET A 378 11.85 19.46 1.28
C MET A 378 12.96 18.53 1.75
N SER A 379 12.62 17.61 2.66
CA SER A 379 13.58 16.84 3.42
C SER A 379 13.03 15.49 3.83
N VAL A 380 13.92 14.50 3.99
CA VAL A 380 13.62 13.10 4.34
C VAL A 380 12.71 12.42 3.30
N GLY A 381 12.76 11.09 3.21
CA GLY A 381 11.90 10.32 2.30
C GLY A 381 12.32 10.34 0.82
N SER A 382 11.77 9.43 0.02
CA SER A 382 12.05 9.30 -1.42
C SER A 382 11.08 10.14 -2.26
N ILE A 383 10.92 11.41 -1.88
CA ILE A 383 9.91 12.31 -2.47
C ILE A 383 10.47 13.26 -3.52
N GLY A 384 11.78 13.20 -3.83
CA GLY A 384 12.48 14.15 -4.72
C GLY A 384 11.83 14.39 -6.07
N ARG A 385 11.04 13.43 -6.59
CA ARG A 385 10.20 13.61 -7.78
C ARG A 385 9.30 14.86 -7.72
N PHE A 386 8.92 15.30 -6.53
CA PHE A 386 8.00 16.43 -6.30
C PHE A 386 8.71 17.75 -5.96
N ILE A 387 10.02 17.82 -6.15
CA ILE A 387 10.79 19.06 -6.01
C ILE A 387 10.24 20.12 -6.97
N LYS A 388 10.12 21.35 -6.48
CA LYS A 388 9.58 22.50 -7.20
C LYS A 388 10.62 23.62 -7.27
N PRO A 389 10.44 24.61 -8.17
CA PRO A 389 11.30 25.78 -8.19
C PRO A 389 11.42 26.53 -6.86
N SER A 390 10.38 26.48 -6.01
CA SER A 390 10.39 27.11 -4.67
C SER A 390 10.87 26.19 -3.55
N SER A 391 11.34 24.97 -3.86
CA SER A 391 11.84 24.03 -2.87
C SER A 391 13.29 24.35 -2.48
N ILE A 392 13.56 24.31 -1.17
CA ILE A 392 14.89 24.25 -0.58
C ILE A 392 15.13 22.80 -0.14
N VAL A 393 16.03 22.11 -0.84
CA VAL A 393 16.22 20.67 -0.74
C VAL A 393 17.32 20.35 0.27
N VAL A 394 16.97 19.54 1.28
CA VAL A 394 17.87 19.11 2.35
C VAL A 394 17.73 17.61 2.56
N GLY A 395 18.62 16.83 1.93
CA GLY A 395 18.82 15.42 2.24
C GLY A 395 17.68 14.47 1.85
N THR A 396 16.68 14.94 1.11
CA THR A 396 15.67 14.06 0.48
C THR A 396 16.29 13.27 -0.67
N GLY A 397 15.69 12.12 -1.00
CA GLY A 397 16.14 11.25 -2.09
C GLY A 397 15.06 11.00 -3.14
N ILE A 398 15.39 10.17 -4.13
CA ILE A 398 14.47 9.71 -5.18
C ILE A 398 14.05 8.25 -4.98
N SER A 399 12.96 7.85 -5.64
CA SER A 399 12.51 6.44 -5.70
C SER A 399 12.93 5.73 -6.99
N THR A 400 13.32 6.49 -8.00
CA THR A 400 13.81 6.02 -9.30
C THR A 400 14.71 7.09 -9.89
N ASP A 401 15.73 6.69 -10.64
CA ASP A 401 16.61 7.55 -11.41
C ASP A 401 16.04 7.88 -12.80
N GLU A 402 14.95 7.26 -13.22
CA GLU A 402 14.27 7.51 -14.51
C GLU A 402 13.38 8.77 -14.48
N LEU A 403 13.84 9.84 -13.83
CA LEU A 403 13.12 11.11 -13.70
C LEU A 403 14.01 12.31 -14.01
N GLU A 404 13.39 13.47 -14.17
CA GLU A 404 14.07 14.77 -14.31
C GLU A 404 13.64 15.67 -13.15
N LEU A 405 14.62 16.15 -12.38
CA LEU A 405 14.42 17.04 -11.23
C LEU A 405 14.33 18.51 -11.67
N ASP A 406 13.74 19.36 -10.84
CA ASP A 406 13.64 20.79 -11.16
C ASP A 406 14.95 21.51 -10.85
N ARG A 407 15.68 21.93 -11.89
CA ARG A 407 16.96 22.64 -11.78
C ARG A 407 16.88 24.02 -11.12
N LYS A 408 15.69 24.61 -10.96
CA LYS A 408 15.51 25.93 -10.33
C LYS A 408 15.38 25.86 -8.82
N ALA A 409 15.17 24.67 -8.27
CA ALA A 409 15.16 24.47 -6.83
C ALA A 409 16.54 24.77 -6.23
N GLU A 410 16.55 25.13 -4.95
CA GLU A 410 17.78 25.36 -4.20
C GLU A 410 18.22 24.04 -3.55
N TYR A 411 19.34 23.48 -3.99
CA TYR A 411 19.85 22.19 -3.49
C TYR A 411 21.00 22.44 -2.52
N LEU A 412 20.75 22.24 -1.22
CA LEU A 412 21.77 22.36 -0.18
C LEU A 412 22.40 21.02 0.15
N SER A 413 21.59 19.96 0.20
CA SER A 413 22.04 18.58 0.30
C SER A 413 21.01 17.63 -0.30
N VAL A 414 21.43 16.42 -0.63
CA VAL A 414 20.56 15.33 -1.08
C VAL A 414 20.91 14.04 -0.34
N ARG A 415 20.05 13.03 -0.40
CA ARG A 415 20.25 11.78 0.36
C ARG A 415 21.62 11.14 0.10
N GLY A 416 22.04 11.08 -1.16
CA GLY A 416 23.24 10.37 -1.58
C GLY A 416 23.64 10.65 -3.02
N PRO A 417 24.72 10.01 -3.49
CA PRO A 417 25.36 10.35 -4.76
C PRO A 417 24.50 9.99 -5.99
N ILE A 418 23.59 9.02 -5.88
CA ILE A 418 22.69 8.67 -6.99
C ILE A 418 21.68 9.80 -7.18
N THR A 419 21.11 10.33 -6.08
CA THR A 419 20.25 11.51 -6.17
C THR A 419 21.02 12.73 -6.70
N ALA A 420 22.26 12.96 -6.24
CA ALA A 420 23.09 14.07 -6.72
C ALA A 420 23.38 13.99 -8.23
N GLU A 421 23.68 12.79 -8.74
CA GLU A 421 23.89 12.57 -10.17
C GLU A 421 22.62 12.86 -10.99
N VAL A 422 21.43 12.52 -10.47
CA VAL A 422 20.16 12.86 -11.14
C VAL A 422 19.91 14.37 -11.15
N VAL A 423 20.28 15.09 -10.08
CA VAL A 423 20.23 16.57 -10.07
C VAL A 423 21.13 17.13 -11.17
N ARG A 424 22.39 16.68 -11.24
CA ARG A 424 23.35 17.11 -12.27
C ARG A 424 22.86 16.81 -13.69
N ARG A 425 22.37 15.58 -13.93
CA ARG A 425 21.81 15.16 -15.23
C ARG A 425 20.56 15.96 -15.63
N SER A 426 19.80 16.46 -14.66
CA SER A 426 18.65 17.34 -14.87
C SER A 426 19.06 18.81 -15.15
N GLY A 427 20.37 19.11 -15.18
CA GLY A 427 20.91 20.46 -15.36
C GLY A 427 20.84 21.31 -14.08
N GLY A 428 20.72 20.67 -12.92
CA GLY A 428 20.86 21.31 -11.61
C GLY A 428 22.33 21.51 -11.18
N PRO A 429 22.57 22.06 -9.98
CA PRO A 429 23.92 22.30 -9.47
C PRO A 429 24.64 20.99 -9.12
N LEU A 430 25.96 21.09 -8.92
CA LEU A 430 26.73 20.05 -8.22
C LEU A 430 26.34 20.10 -6.73
N VAL A 431 26.04 18.94 -6.14
CA VAL A 431 25.66 18.81 -4.73
C VAL A 431 26.60 17.83 -4.06
N ASP A 432 27.51 18.35 -3.23
CA ASP A 432 28.54 17.54 -2.57
C ASP A 432 28.15 17.16 -1.13
N SER A 433 27.20 17.87 -0.51
CA SER A 433 26.70 17.53 0.84
C SER A 433 25.66 16.42 0.74
N LEU A 434 25.93 15.30 1.41
CA LEU A 434 25.14 14.08 1.30
C LEU A 434 24.69 13.57 2.67
N GLY A 435 23.47 13.08 2.73
CA GLY A 435 22.95 12.31 3.86
C GLY A 435 21.46 12.51 4.08
N ASP A 436 20.80 11.47 4.59
CA ASP A 436 19.39 11.54 4.99
C ASP A 436 19.27 12.13 6.41
N PRO A 437 18.54 13.25 6.64
CA PRO A 437 18.43 13.88 7.95
C PRO A 437 17.83 12.98 9.02
N GLY A 438 17.17 11.88 8.66
CA GLY A 438 16.73 10.84 9.58
C GLY A 438 17.85 10.29 10.48
N VAL A 439 19.12 10.34 10.07
CA VAL A 439 20.26 9.93 10.91
C VAL A 439 20.47 10.81 12.14
N LEU A 440 19.91 12.03 12.17
CA LEU A 440 20.04 12.95 13.30
C LEU A 440 19.13 12.60 14.48
N ILE A 441 18.28 11.57 14.36
CA ILE A 441 17.31 11.22 15.40
C ILE A 441 17.97 10.98 16.77
N SER A 442 19.19 10.43 16.82
CA SER A 442 19.95 10.22 18.06
C SER A 442 20.33 11.50 18.78
N ARG A 443 20.51 12.61 18.05
CA ARG A 443 20.78 13.94 18.62
C ARG A 443 19.51 14.64 19.09
N ILE A 444 18.34 14.22 18.60
CA ILE A 444 17.04 14.81 18.92
C ILE A 444 16.33 14.07 20.06
N VAL A 445 16.51 12.76 20.12
CA VAL A 445 16.00 11.88 21.17
C VAL A 445 17.21 11.17 21.78
N PRO A 446 17.99 11.83 22.64
CA PRO A 446 19.21 11.22 23.18
C PRO A 446 18.85 10.05 24.10
N VAL A 447 18.93 8.83 23.59
CA VAL A 447 18.74 7.59 24.34
C VAL A 447 20.09 6.94 24.59
N GLN A 448 20.43 6.75 25.87
CA GLN A 448 21.58 5.93 26.25
C GLN A 448 21.17 4.46 26.26
N ARG A 449 21.78 3.68 25.36
CA ARG A 449 21.51 2.24 25.28
C ARG A 449 22.15 1.50 26.47
N GLY A 450 21.30 0.94 27.33
CA GLY A 450 21.69 0.17 28.51
C GLY A 450 21.57 -1.35 28.29
N LEU A 451 21.25 -2.08 29.37
CA LEU A 451 20.88 -3.49 29.30
C LEU A 451 19.62 -3.65 28.43
N THR A 452 19.69 -4.59 27.50
CA THR A 452 18.59 -4.90 26.59
C THR A 452 17.67 -5.98 27.18
N ASN A 453 16.51 -6.18 26.55
CA ASN A 453 15.43 -7.01 27.05
C ASN A 453 15.51 -8.49 26.65
N GLY A 454 16.57 -8.91 25.96
CA GLY A 454 16.76 -10.31 25.54
C GLY A 454 15.91 -10.72 24.32
N LYS A 455 15.27 -9.75 23.64
CA LYS A 455 14.33 -10.01 22.54
C LYS A 455 14.75 -9.30 21.26
N THR A 456 14.31 -9.86 20.14
CA THR A 456 14.35 -9.20 18.82
C THR A 456 13.00 -8.58 18.52
N VAL A 457 12.98 -7.48 17.75
CA VAL A 457 11.72 -6.87 17.30
C VAL A 457 11.62 -6.85 15.79
N LEU A 458 10.47 -7.28 15.27
CA LEU A 458 10.07 -7.07 13.88
C LEU A 458 9.38 -5.71 13.74
N VAL A 459 9.81 -4.92 12.77
CA VAL A 459 9.16 -3.66 12.42
C VAL A 459 8.94 -3.59 10.91
N ARG A 460 7.69 -3.76 10.48
CA ARG A 460 7.38 -3.83 9.04
C ARG A 460 7.05 -2.46 8.45
N HIS A 461 7.41 -2.27 7.18
CA HIS A 461 6.85 -1.16 6.39
C HIS A 461 5.32 -1.30 6.31
N PHE A 462 4.60 -0.18 6.25
CA PHE A 462 3.13 -0.20 6.31
C PHE A 462 2.48 -1.02 5.17
N THR A 463 3.14 -1.15 4.01
CA THR A 463 2.66 -1.99 2.90
C THR A 463 2.78 -3.49 3.20
N HIS A 464 3.68 -3.86 4.10
CA HIS A 464 3.85 -5.23 4.56
C HIS A 464 3.05 -5.53 5.83
N ALA A 465 2.49 -4.53 6.52
CA ALA A 465 1.87 -4.67 7.85
C ALA A 465 0.70 -5.66 7.91
N ASN A 466 0.05 -5.93 6.78
CA ASN A 466 -1.08 -6.87 6.70
C ASN A 466 -0.67 -8.28 6.30
N LEU A 467 0.60 -8.49 5.94
CA LEU A 467 1.10 -9.82 5.61
C LEU A 467 1.03 -10.70 6.86
N PRO A 468 0.43 -11.89 6.82
CA PRO A 468 0.52 -12.82 7.95
C PRO A 468 1.97 -13.27 8.09
N VAL A 469 2.55 -13.06 9.26
CA VAL A 469 3.91 -13.52 9.58
C VAL A 469 3.87 -14.39 10.82
N THR A 470 4.69 -15.43 10.86
CA THR A 470 4.90 -16.26 12.04
C THR A 470 6.20 -15.82 12.71
N LEU A 471 6.13 -15.43 13.97
CA LEU A 471 7.29 -14.96 14.72
C LEU A 471 7.89 -16.12 15.54
N PRO A 472 9.22 -16.24 15.63
CA PRO A 472 9.88 -17.15 16.57
C PRO A 472 9.66 -16.71 18.02
N GLU A 473 9.90 -17.63 18.95
CA GLU A 473 9.96 -17.30 20.38
C GLU A 473 11.02 -16.22 20.65
N GLY A 474 10.71 -15.27 21.53
CA GLY A 474 11.60 -14.14 21.81
C GLY A 474 11.60 -13.03 20.76
N MET A 475 10.71 -13.08 19.75
CA MET A 475 10.46 -11.99 18.82
C MET A 475 9.11 -11.31 19.07
N GLU A 476 9.12 -9.98 19.13
CA GLU A 476 7.92 -9.14 19.20
C GLU A 476 7.73 -8.34 17.90
N GLU A 477 6.55 -7.74 17.72
CA GLU A 477 6.29 -6.84 16.60
C GLU A 477 5.87 -5.45 17.08
N LEU A 478 6.43 -4.41 16.44
CA LEU A 478 5.99 -3.02 16.59
C LEU A 478 5.51 -2.44 15.26
N SER A 479 4.48 -1.59 15.33
CA SER A 479 3.94 -0.88 14.18
C SER A 479 4.70 0.40 13.89
N VAL A 480 4.94 0.69 12.60
CA VAL A 480 5.45 1.99 12.12
C VAL A 480 4.37 3.05 11.95
N LEU A 481 3.10 2.74 12.22
CA LEU A 481 1.99 3.65 11.95
C LEU A 481 1.83 4.71 13.05
N MET A 482 2.55 5.83 12.92
CA MET A 482 2.54 6.94 13.86
C MET A 482 2.98 8.26 13.22
N SER A 483 2.69 9.37 13.89
CA SER A 483 3.01 10.75 13.44
C SER A 483 3.28 11.73 14.57
N HIS A 484 2.63 11.53 15.73
CA HIS A 484 2.80 12.41 16.89
C HIS A 484 4.24 12.33 17.44
N PRO A 485 4.89 13.47 17.76
CA PRO A 485 6.27 13.49 18.24
C PRO A 485 6.48 12.60 19.48
N ASP A 486 5.55 12.60 20.44
CA ASP A 486 5.66 11.73 21.63
C ASP A 486 5.59 10.23 21.30
N ALA A 487 4.79 9.85 20.30
CA ALA A 487 4.72 8.47 19.83
C ALA A 487 6.03 8.06 19.15
N ILE A 488 6.62 8.98 18.36
CA ILE A 488 7.92 8.80 17.73
C ILE A 488 9.02 8.63 18.79
N ARG A 489 9.07 9.50 19.81
CA ARG A 489 10.01 9.39 20.94
C ARG A 489 9.85 8.05 21.65
N THR A 490 8.62 7.67 22.00
CA THR A 490 8.32 6.39 22.66
C THR A 490 8.80 5.20 21.81
N PHE A 491 8.52 5.21 20.51
CA PHE A 491 8.94 4.15 19.60
C PHE A 491 10.47 4.02 19.52
N VAL A 492 11.19 5.14 19.38
CA VAL A 492 12.66 5.15 19.31
C VAL A 492 13.29 4.72 20.63
N THR A 493 12.75 5.16 21.78
CA THR A 493 13.18 4.68 23.10
C THR A 493 12.98 3.17 23.21
N LYS A 494 11.82 2.66 22.80
CA LYS A 494 11.51 1.23 22.86
C LYS A 494 12.43 0.41 21.94
N LEU A 495 12.77 0.90 20.74
CA LEU A 495 13.74 0.21 19.87
C LEU A 495 15.10 0.01 20.54
N ASN A 496 15.54 0.96 21.38
CA ASN A 496 16.80 0.88 22.11
C ASN A 496 16.78 -0.13 23.27
N GLU A 497 15.63 -0.72 23.61
CA GLU A 497 15.51 -1.77 24.62
C GLU A 497 15.72 -3.17 24.04
N TYR A 498 15.54 -3.36 22.73
CA TYR A 498 15.68 -4.68 22.08
C TYR A 498 17.12 -5.01 21.76
N ASP A 499 17.46 -6.31 21.72
CA ASP A 499 18.78 -6.81 21.35
C ASP A 499 19.10 -6.50 19.89
N ALA A 500 18.11 -6.70 19.01
CA ALA A 500 18.20 -6.50 17.57
C ALA A 500 16.85 -6.14 16.93
N VAL A 501 16.90 -5.61 15.70
CA VAL A 501 15.73 -5.18 14.92
C VAL A 501 15.72 -5.85 13.54
N VAL A 502 14.66 -6.58 13.21
CA VAL A 502 14.37 -7.02 11.84
C VAL A 502 13.40 -6.02 11.24
N THR A 503 13.70 -5.44 10.07
CA THR A 503 12.81 -4.44 9.48
C THR A 503 12.68 -4.52 7.98
N SER A 504 11.50 -4.18 7.46
CA SER A 504 11.30 -3.88 6.03
C SER A 504 11.12 -2.39 5.75
N ALA A 505 11.26 -1.54 6.76
CA ALA A 505 11.12 -0.10 6.65
C ALA A 505 12.50 0.58 6.68
N MET A 506 12.90 1.20 5.55
CA MET A 506 14.21 1.86 5.42
C MET A 506 14.50 2.84 6.57
N HIS A 507 13.56 3.70 6.95
CA HIS A 507 13.81 4.66 8.02
C HIS A 507 14.02 4.00 9.38
N VAL A 508 13.49 2.80 9.63
CA VAL A 508 13.77 2.06 10.88
C VAL A 508 15.22 1.56 10.86
N MET A 509 15.73 1.10 9.72
CA MET A 509 17.16 0.80 9.55
C MET A 509 18.02 2.05 9.77
N ILE A 510 17.61 3.22 9.24
CA ILE A 510 18.28 4.50 9.49
C ILE A 510 18.34 4.83 10.99
N ILE A 511 17.25 4.60 11.75
CA ILE A 511 17.27 4.76 13.21
C ILE A 511 18.28 3.79 13.83
N CYS A 512 18.27 2.52 13.42
CA CYS A 512 19.20 1.53 13.96
C CYS A 512 20.66 1.96 13.75
N HIS A 513 21.01 2.44 12.56
CA HIS A 513 22.35 2.98 12.27
C HIS A 513 22.65 4.26 13.07
N SER A 514 21.65 5.10 13.33
CA SER A 514 21.82 6.30 14.15
C SER A 514 22.16 5.97 15.60
N TYR A 515 21.65 4.88 16.16
CA TYR A 515 21.89 4.48 17.57
C TYR A 515 22.93 3.36 17.73
N GLY A 516 23.33 2.69 16.66
CA GLY A 516 24.17 1.50 16.74
C GLY A 516 23.42 0.24 17.19
N ILE A 517 22.13 0.12 16.85
CA ILE A 517 21.30 -1.05 17.15
C ILE A 517 21.52 -2.11 16.07
N PRO A 518 21.83 -3.38 16.42
CA PRO A 518 21.91 -4.46 15.44
C PRO A 518 20.62 -4.59 14.61
N CYS A 519 20.74 -4.64 13.29
CA CYS A 519 19.59 -4.63 12.38
C CYS A 519 19.80 -5.53 11.16
N ALA A 520 18.73 -6.16 10.69
CA ALA A 520 18.63 -6.73 9.35
C ALA A 520 17.48 -6.09 8.56
N LEU A 521 17.79 -5.75 7.31
CA LEU A 521 16.82 -5.25 6.34
C LEU A 521 16.27 -6.41 5.51
N VAL A 522 14.95 -6.59 5.54
CA VAL A 522 14.25 -7.69 4.86
C VAL A 522 13.13 -7.21 3.96
N THR A 523 12.76 -8.04 2.99
CA THR A 523 11.48 -8.01 2.29
C THR A 523 10.88 -9.41 2.30
N PHE A 524 9.61 -9.55 1.97
CA PHE A 524 8.94 -10.85 1.99
C PHE A 524 8.74 -11.41 0.59
N GLU A 525 8.81 -12.73 0.45
CA GLU A 525 8.49 -13.46 -0.78
C GLU A 525 7.15 -12.99 -1.37
N GLY A 526 7.15 -12.63 -2.65
CA GLY A 526 5.97 -12.15 -3.37
C GLY A 526 5.54 -10.70 -3.07
N MET A 527 6.31 -9.99 -2.24
CA MET A 527 6.05 -8.59 -1.85
C MET A 527 7.17 -7.62 -2.25
N GLU A 528 8.16 -8.06 -3.02
CA GLU A 528 9.38 -7.34 -3.40
C GLU A 528 9.06 -6.02 -4.13
N SER A 529 7.99 -6.01 -4.93
CA SER A 529 7.55 -4.84 -5.70
C SER A 529 6.60 -3.89 -4.96
N THR A 530 6.18 -4.23 -3.73
CA THR A 530 5.15 -3.47 -3.01
C THR A 530 5.69 -2.21 -2.34
N VAL A 531 7.01 -2.15 -2.13
CA VAL A 531 7.71 -0.96 -1.67
C VAL A 531 8.12 -0.13 -2.90
N HIS A 532 7.66 1.13 -2.97
CA HIS A 532 7.84 1.96 -4.16
C HIS A 532 9.31 2.25 -4.50
N GLY A 533 9.69 2.02 -5.75
CA GLY A 533 10.99 2.36 -6.34
C GLY A 533 11.67 1.19 -7.05
N ASN A 534 12.84 1.43 -7.64
CA ASN A 534 13.69 0.39 -8.25
C ASN A 534 14.82 -0.07 -7.31
N GLY A 535 14.61 0.00 -5.99
CA GLY A 535 15.61 -0.33 -4.96
C GLY A 535 16.66 0.75 -4.70
N ILE A 536 16.87 1.71 -5.61
CA ILE A 536 17.95 2.72 -5.54
C ILE A 536 18.06 3.45 -4.20
N LYS A 537 16.94 3.69 -3.51
CA LYS A 537 16.92 4.45 -2.25
C LYS A 537 17.81 3.85 -1.14
N TYR A 538 17.98 2.53 -1.11
CA TYR A 538 18.77 1.84 -0.07
C TYR A 538 20.26 2.07 -0.32
N ARG A 539 20.72 1.77 -1.53
CA ARG A 539 22.07 2.11 -2.00
C ARG A 539 22.40 3.59 -1.87
N ASP A 540 21.49 4.47 -2.30
CA ASP A 540 21.68 5.92 -2.23
C ASP A 540 21.85 6.40 -0.78
N TYR A 541 21.04 5.86 0.14
CA TYR A 541 21.20 6.11 1.58
C TYR A 541 22.56 5.63 2.09
N CYS A 542 22.94 4.37 1.87
CA CYS A 542 24.17 3.81 2.47
C CYS A 542 25.40 4.61 2.06
N LEU A 543 25.49 4.98 0.77
CA LEU A 543 26.59 5.80 0.25
C LEU A 543 26.56 7.23 0.80
N GLY A 544 25.39 7.88 0.87
CA GLY A 544 25.29 9.23 1.43
C GLY A 544 25.56 9.29 2.94
N ALA A 545 25.23 8.21 3.65
CA ALA A 545 25.52 8.00 5.06
C ALA A 545 26.99 7.63 5.33
N GLY A 546 27.83 7.49 4.29
CA GLY A 546 29.24 7.14 4.44
C GLY A 546 29.49 5.72 4.96
N LEU A 547 28.58 4.78 4.67
CA LEU A 547 28.76 3.38 5.05
C LEU A 547 29.64 2.66 4.02
N ASP A 548 30.52 1.79 4.50
CA ASP A 548 31.38 0.95 3.65
C ASP A 548 30.59 -0.17 2.96
N THR A 549 29.48 -0.58 3.56
CA THR A 549 28.60 -1.66 3.06
C THR A 549 27.29 -1.09 2.57
N VAL A 550 26.81 -1.61 1.43
CA VAL A 550 25.46 -1.33 0.92
C VAL A 550 24.51 -2.41 1.42
N TYR A 551 23.47 -2.00 2.14
CA TYR A 551 22.42 -2.88 2.65
C TYR A 551 21.20 -2.84 1.73
N GLU A 552 20.88 -3.98 1.13
CA GLU A 552 19.65 -4.19 0.36
C GLU A 552 18.72 -5.15 1.11
N PRO A 553 17.38 -5.06 0.92
CA PRO A 553 16.45 -5.97 1.57
C PRO A 553 16.69 -7.42 1.14
N VAL A 554 16.94 -8.30 2.11
CA VAL A 554 17.00 -9.74 1.87
C VAL A 554 15.58 -10.30 1.81
N VAL A 555 15.27 -11.07 0.76
CA VAL A 555 13.96 -11.73 0.61
C VAL A 555 13.88 -12.89 1.60
N VAL A 556 12.84 -12.90 2.43
CA VAL A 556 12.61 -13.94 3.43
C VAL A 556 11.18 -14.49 3.36
N SER A 557 11.01 -15.71 3.84
CA SER A 557 9.67 -16.30 4.00
C SER A 557 8.88 -15.58 5.10
N PRO A 558 7.54 -15.47 5.01
CA PRO A 558 6.72 -14.94 6.08
C PRO A 558 6.75 -15.77 7.38
N ASP A 559 7.19 -17.02 7.31
CA ASP A 559 7.50 -17.85 8.49
C ASP A 559 8.93 -17.57 8.98
N LEU A 560 9.07 -16.64 9.93
CA LEU A 560 10.37 -16.23 10.46
C LEU A 560 10.97 -17.26 11.44
N THR A 561 10.25 -18.33 11.77
CA THR A 561 10.76 -19.38 12.68
C THR A 561 11.88 -20.23 12.06
N ARG A 562 12.00 -20.19 10.73
CA ARG A 562 12.96 -20.98 9.95
C ARG A 562 14.18 -20.19 9.49
N LEU A 563 14.28 -18.92 9.89
CA LEU A 563 15.36 -18.03 9.46
C LEU A 563 16.49 -18.01 10.49
N ASP A 564 17.72 -18.13 10.00
CA ASP A 564 18.91 -17.80 10.78
C ASP A 564 19.09 -16.27 10.80
N LEU A 565 18.40 -15.63 11.75
CA LEU A 565 18.48 -14.19 11.96
C LEU A 565 19.89 -13.70 12.28
N GLY A 566 20.72 -14.53 12.93
CA GLY A 566 22.08 -14.17 13.33
C GLY A 566 22.96 -13.86 12.13
N SER A 567 22.85 -14.66 11.07
CA SER A 567 23.61 -14.48 9.82
C SER A 567 23.26 -13.19 9.07
N MET A 568 22.10 -12.59 9.34
CA MET A 568 21.58 -11.41 8.65
C MET A 568 21.80 -10.11 9.44
N MET A 569 22.12 -10.20 10.74
CA MET A 569 22.29 -9.01 11.58
C MET A 569 23.58 -8.28 11.25
N SER A 570 23.46 -6.96 11.10
CA SER A 570 24.59 -6.04 11.00
C SER A 570 24.49 -4.97 12.07
N LYS A 571 25.62 -4.56 12.64
CA LYS A 571 25.67 -3.49 13.63
C LYS A 571 26.49 -2.33 13.09
N GLU A 572 25.79 -1.44 12.41
CA GLU A 572 26.36 -0.19 11.89
C GLU A 572 26.08 0.97 12.84
N LYS A 573 27.01 1.92 12.91
CA LYS A 573 26.82 3.20 13.61
C LYS A 573 27.35 4.34 12.75
N ILE A 574 26.51 5.34 12.49
CA ILE A 574 26.92 6.55 11.77
C ILE A 574 27.98 7.30 12.59
N THR A 575 29.06 7.71 11.93
CA THR A 575 30.16 8.48 12.53
C THR A 575 29.71 9.89 12.92
N ASP A 576 30.30 10.45 13.97
CA ASP A 576 30.00 11.83 14.39
C ASP A 576 30.28 12.87 13.31
N ASP A 577 31.37 12.73 12.54
CA ASP A 577 31.69 13.63 11.40
C ASP A 577 30.56 13.66 10.36
N LYS A 578 30.00 12.50 10.02
CA LYS A 578 28.86 12.42 9.11
C LYS A 578 27.59 13.02 9.72
N LEU A 579 27.36 12.82 11.03
CA LEU A 579 26.24 13.46 11.71
C LEU A 579 26.40 14.99 11.72
N ASP A 580 27.62 15.51 11.89
CA ASP A 580 27.93 16.94 11.82
C ASP A 580 27.68 17.52 10.43
N GLU A 581 28.09 16.81 9.37
CA GLU A 581 27.81 17.22 7.99
C GLU A 581 26.30 17.33 7.73
N VAL A 582 25.52 16.33 8.15
CA VAL A 582 24.06 16.31 7.95
C VAL A 582 23.38 17.38 8.80
N GLU A 583 23.85 17.60 10.03
CA GLU A 583 23.36 18.67 10.91
C GLU A 583 23.63 20.06 10.32
N GLN A 584 24.83 20.27 9.76
CA GLN A 584 25.19 21.51 9.09
C GLN A 584 24.30 21.77 7.87
N ALA A 585 23.99 20.74 7.07
CA ALA A 585 23.07 20.87 5.94
C ALA A 585 21.64 21.25 6.39
N VAL A 586 21.16 20.67 7.51
CA VAL A 586 19.87 21.05 8.12
C VAL A 586 19.90 22.50 8.60
N ALA A 587 20.97 22.93 9.27
CA ALA A 587 21.14 24.31 9.72
C ALA A 587 21.15 25.29 8.53
N SER A 588 21.88 24.98 7.46
CA SER A 588 21.89 25.77 6.22
C SER A 588 20.50 25.87 5.60
N GLY A 589 19.73 24.77 5.60
CA GLY A 589 18.33 24.79 5.16
C GLY A 589 17.45 25.71 6.00
N VAL A 590 17.60 25.67 7.33
CA VAL A 590 16.90 26.58 8.24
C VAL A 590 17.27 28.03 7.95
N THR A 591 18.55 28.35 7.79
CA THR A 591 18.99 29.71 7.44
C THR A 591 18.41 30.18 6.11
N ALA A 592 18.46 29.34 5.08
CA ALA A 592 17.95 29.65 3.75
C ALA A 592 16.45 29.94 3.79
N ILE A 593 15.63 29.09 4.45
CA ILE A 593 14.19 29.35 4.53
C ILE A 593 13.88 30.61 5.34
N LEU A 594 14.57 30.83 6.45
CA LEU A 594 14.35 32.01 7.30
C LEU A 594 14.67 33.31 6.55
N SER A 595 15.71 33.34 5.71
CA SER A 595 16.02 34.52 4.87
C SER A 595 15.00 34.83 3.77
N ARG A 596 14.08 33.89 3.49
CA ARG A 596 13.05 34.04 2.44
C ARG A 596 11.69 34.41 3.01
N ILE A 597 11.49 34.22 4.31
CA ILE A 597 10.22 34.49 5.02
C ILE A 597 10.33 35.69 5.97
N ALA A 598 11.55 36.10 6.34
CA ALA A 598 11.82 37.40 6.95
C ALA A 598 11.77 38.49 5.89
#